data_AF-A0ABD0W7R5-F1
#
_entry.id   AF-A0ABD0W7R5-F1
#
_cell.length_a   1.000
_cell.length_b   1.000
_cell.length_c   1.000
_cell.angle_alpha   90.00
_cell.angle_beta   90.00
_cell.angle_gamma   90.00
#
_symmetry.space_group_name_H-M   'P 1'
#
loop_
_entity.id
_entity.type
_entity.pdbx_description
1 polymer ?
#
loop_
_entity_poly.entity_id
_entity_poly.type
_entity_poly.pdbx_seq_one_letter_code
_entity_poly.pdbx_strand_id
1 'polypeptide(L)'
;MERGKLTWLPLNVAVFILTHDEINTSGRCCGFIDESSSVVLRYRTPHFRASARVLVPPVTAKETWTVGWIQACNHMEFYNKYGTKGMKHLNYFYTFQLCGAVLLIERSSWELPDLRDGKIQAISDSDGVNYPWYGNTTETCTIVGPTKKDTKFMVSMNDNFYPSVTWGVPVSDSNLPLLSSIRRDQSFTTWLVAINQATTETLVLQTIRWRMQLHIEVDPDKPLGQRATLREPVAQEQPHVLSKNDLIPTNAMVKPNANDAQVLMWRPKTGEPIVVIPPKY
;
A
#
# COMPACT_ATOMS: atom_id res chain seq x y z
N MET A 1 0.92 -38.82 -1.09
CA MET A 1 1.08 -37.56 -0.33
C MET A 1 -0.14 -36.71 -0.59
N GLU A 2 -0.77 -36.25 0.49
CA GLU A 2 -2.21 -35.98 0.62
C GLU A 2 -2.74 -34.84 -0.27
N ARG A 3 -3.88 -35.09 -0.93
CA ARG A 3 -4.70 -34.07 -1.60
C ARG A 3 -5.52 -33.34 -0.54
N GLY A 4 -5.17 -32.10 -0.23
CA GLY A 4 -5.76 -31.32 0.86
C GLY A 4 -7.02 -30.54 0.46
N LYS A 5 -8.17 -31.04 0.92
CA LYS A 5 -9.44 -30.39 1.32
C LYS A 5 -10.13 -29.38 0.36
N LEU A 6 -11.09 -29.92 -0.41
CA LEU A 6 -12.33 -29.19 -0.73
C LEU A 6 -13.14 -29.00 0.56
N THR A 7 -13.38 -27.76 0.96
CA THR A 7 -14.40 -27.44 1.97
C THR A 7 -15.76 -27.35 1.30
N TRP A 8 -16.59 -28.37 1.50
CA TRP A 8 -18.01 -28.34 1.17
C TRP A 8 -18.75 -27.51 2.23
N LEU A 9 -19.21 -26.32 1.86
CA LEU A 9 -20.22 -25.59 2.63
C LEU A 9 -21.62 -25.98 2.12
N PRO A 10 -22.65 -25.96 2.98
CA PRO A 10 -23.96 -26.54 2.67
C PRO A 10 -24.62 -25.86 1.47
N LEU A 11 -25.35 -26.71 0.73
CA LEU A 11 -26.06 -26.44 -0.52
C LEU A 11 -26.85 -25.12 -0.48
N ASN A 12 -26.40 -24.16 -1.32
CA ASN A 12 -27.11 -22.99 -1.90
C ASN A 12 -26.21 -21.76 -2.10
N VAL A 13 -24.91 -21.83 -1.76
CA VAL A 13 -23.95 -20.73 -1.95
C VAL A 13 -22.99 -21.07 -3.10
N ALA A 14 -22.69 -20.09 -3.96
CA ALA A 14 -21.64 -20.23 -4.98
C ALA A 14 -20.30 -20.56 -4.30
N VAL A 15 -19.76 -21.76 -4.53
CA VAL A 15 -18.48 -22.18 -3.92
C VAL A 15 -17.33 -21.71 -4.80
N PHE A 16 -16.69 -20.61 -4.44
CA PHE A 16 -15.48 -20.15 -5.13
C PHE A 16 -14.29 -21.02 -4.75
N ILE A 17 -13.62 -21.63 -5.74
CA ILE A 17 -12.46 -22.48 -5.51
C ILE A 17 -11.20 -21.75 -5.96
N LEU A 18 -10.25 -21.62 -5.02
CA LEU A 18 -8.87 -21.23 -5.31
C LEU A 18 -8.00 -22.47 -5.48
N THR A 19 -7.42 -22.58 -6.65
CA THR A 19 -6.33 -23.50 -6.97
C THR A 19 -5.06 -22.97 -6.30
N HIS A 20 -4.61 -23.64 -5.24
CA HIS A 20 -3.55 -23.17 -4.33
C HIS A 20 -2.19 -22.90 -5.01
N ASP A 21 -1.96 -23.43 -6.21
CA ASP A 21 -0.72 -23.22 -7.00
C ASP A 21 -0.75 -21.96 -7.89
N GLU A 22 -1.78 -21.10 -7.82
CA GLU A 22 -2.01 -20.06 -8.85
C GLU A 22 -1.98 -18.62 -8.33
N ILE A 23 -1.55 -18.39 -7.08
CA ILE A 23 -1.29 -17.04 -6.57
C ILE A 23 0.17 -16.68 -6.81
N ASN A 24 0.41 -15.92 -7.87
CA ASN A 24 1.74 -15.39 -8.17
C ASN A 24 1.90 -14.03 -7.52
N THR A 25 2.74 -13.97 -6.49
CA THR A 25 3.19 -12.71 -5.92
C THR A 25 4.62 -12.39 -6.34
N SER A 26 4.89 -11.14 -6.67
CA SER A 26 6.27 -10.68 -6.88
C SER A 26 6.48 -9.32 -6.25
N GLY A 27 7.56 -9.19 -5.48
CA GLY A 27 8.13 -7.93 -5.05
C GLY A 27 9.53 -7.77 -5.63
N ARG A 28 9.81 -6.68 -6.36
CA ARG A 28 11.19 -6.33 -6.77
C ARG A 28 11.74 -5.19 -5.93
N CYS A 29 13.06 -5.15 -5.76
CA CYS A 29 13.76 -4.02 -5.14
C CYS A 29 13.54 -2.71 -5.93
N CYS A 30 13.62 -1.58 -5.22
CA CYS A 30 13.75 -0.26 -5.83
C CYS A 30 14.97 -0.26 -6.74
N GLY A 31 14.75 -0.07 -8.05
CA GLY A 31 15.83 -0.12 -9.04
C GLY A 31 16.12 1.21 -9.73
N PHE A 32 15.31 2.25 -9.46
CA PHE A 32 15.37 3.47 -10.26
C PHE A 32 15.18 4.71 -9.39
N ILE A 33 16.21 5.56 -9.43
CA ILE A 33 16.24 6.92 -8.90
C ILE A 33 16.47 7.84 -10.10
N ASP A 34 15.63 8.85 -10.27
CA ASP A 34 15.71 9.84 -11.33
C ASP A 34 15.90 11.24 -10.73
N GLU A 35 17.09 11.79 -11.00
CA GLU A 35 17.51 13.12 -10.60
C GLU A 35 17.54 14.12 -11.79
N SER A 36 16.89 13.80 -12.91
CA SER A 36 16.89 14.67 -14.09
C SER A 36 16.19 16.02 -13.86
N SER A 37 15.31 16.11 -12.85
CA SER A 37 14.61 17.34 -12.51
C SER A 37 15.37 18.16 -11.47
N SER A 38 15.50 19.46 -11.71
CA SER A 38 16.02 20.42 -10.74
C SER A 38 15.05 20.77 -9.61
N VAL A 39 13.81 20.27 -9.65
CA VAL A 39 12.75 20.60 -8.68
C VAL A 39 12.42 19.42 -7.76
N VAL A 40 12.41 18.20 -8.30
CA VAL A 40 12.03 16.98 -7.56
C VAL A 40 12.99 15.82 -7.80
N LEU A 41 13.15 14.98 -6.78
CA LEU A 41 13.66 13.63 -6.89
C LEU A 41 12.50 12.68 -7.20
N ARG A 42 12.63 11.88 -8.26
CA ARG A 42 11.71 10.79 -8.57
C ARG A 42 12.35 9.45 -8.28
N TYR A 43 11.56 8.49 -7.85
CA TYR A 43 12.05 7.13 -7.68
C TYR A 43 10.90 6.14 -7.81
N ARG A 44 11.26 4.87 -7.99
CA ARG A 44 10.29 3.78 -8.05
C ARG A 44 10.24 3.04 -6.73
N THR A 45 9.06 2.85 -6.16
CA THR A 45 8.92 1.98 -4.97
C THR A 45 9.05 0.52 -5.37
N PRO A 46 9.28 -0.39 -4.41
CA PRO A 46 8.88 -1.77 -4.59
C PRO A 46 7.45 -1.84 -5.13
N HIS A 47 7.22 -2.73 -6.09
CA HIS A 47 5.89 -3.00 -6.61
C HIS A 47 5.40 -4.33 -6.07
N PHE A 48 4.09 -4.43 -5.87
CA PHE A 48 3.42 -5.66 -5.52
C PHE A 48 2.53 -6.09 -6.68
N ARG A 49 2.59 -7.36 -7.03
CA ARG A 49 1.64 -7.96 -7.98
C ARG A 49 1.02 -9.17 -7.33
N ALA A 50 -0.27 -9.36 -7.57
CA ALA A 50 -0.97 -10.59 -7.27
C ALA A 50 -1.86 -10.94 -8.45
N SER A 51 -1.90 -12.23 -8.78
CA SER A 51 -2.84 -12.77 -9.75
C SER A 51 -3.42 -14.05 -9.19
N ALA A 52 -4.70 -14.31 -9.40
CA ALA A 52 -5.34 -15.56 -9.04
C ALA A 52 -6.21 -16.02 -10.20
N ARG A 53 -6.22 -17.33 -10.49
CA ARG A 53 -7.29 -17.92 -11.29
C ARG A 53 -8.36 -18.42 -10.35
N VAL A 54 -9.59 -18.13 -10.69
CA VAL A 54 -10.76 -18.46 -9.88
C VAL A 54 -11.63 -19.39 -10.68
N LEU A 55 -12.06 -20.48 -10.04
CA LEU A 55 -13.07 -21.39 -10.57
C LEU A 55 -14.37 -21.15 -9.82
N VAL A 56 -15.43 -20.88 -10.57
CA VAL A 56 -16.77 -20.64 -10.04
C VAL A 56 -17.71 -21.69 -10.61
N PRO A 57 -18.29 -22.56 -9.78
CA PRO A 57 -19.31 -23.52 -10.18
C PRO A 57 -20.53 -22.85 -10.81
N PRO A 58 -21.43 -23.62 -11.42
CA PRO A 58 -22.65 -23.10 -12.01
C PRO A 58 -23.47 -22.34 -10.94
N VAL A 59 -23.72 -21.06 -11.19
CA VAL A 59 -24.58 -20.21 -10.35
C VAL A 59 -26.01 -20.52 -10.76
N THR A 60 -26.78 -21.18 -9.90
CA THR A 60 -28.14 -21.65 -10.26
C THR A 60 -29.19 -20.56 -10.12
N ALA A 61 -28.97 -19.60 -9.23
CA ALA A 61 -29.86 -18.48 -8.95
C ALA A 61 -29.56 -17.26 -9.86
N LYS A 62 -30.50 -16.30 -9.91
CA LYS A 62 -30.30 -14.99 -10.54
C LYS A 62 -29.50 -14.08 -9.61
N GLU A 63 -28.27 -14.47 -9.34
CA GLU A 63 -27.34 -13.72 -8.49
C GLU A 63 -26.24 -13.10 -9.32
N THR A 64 -25.77 -11.93 -8.89
CA THR A 64 -24.61 -11.28 -9.48
C THR A 64 -23.50 -11.20 -8.45
N TRP A 65 -22.35 -11.79 -8.77
CA TRP A 65 -21.18 -11.83 -7.92
C TRP A 65 -20.03 -11.08 -8.59
N THR A 66 -19.38 -10.18 -7.85
CA THR A 66 -18.11 -9.58 -8.28
C THR A 66 -16.98 -10.19 -7.47
N VAL A 67 -15.99 -10.75 -8.17
CA VAL A 67 -14.79 -11.32 -7.58
C VAL A 67 -13.61 -10.43 -7.92
N GLY A 68 -12.80 -10.04 -6.94
CA GLY A 68 -11.64 -9.21 -7.20
C GLY A 68 -10.80 -8.89 -5.99
N TRP A 69 -9.85 -7.98 -6.18
CA TRP A 69 -8.87 -7.58 -5.17
C TRP A 69 -9.33 -6.35 -4.38
N ILE A 70 -9.22 -6.45 -3.05
CA ILE A 70 -9.36 -5.34 -2.11
C ILE A 70 -8.01 -5.18 -1.42
N GLN A 71 -7.52 -3.95 -1.27
CA GLN A 71 -6.30 -3.65 -0.53
C GLN A 71 -6.57 -2.56 0.50
N ALA A 72 -5.86 -2.64 1.62
CA ALA A 72 -5.86 -1.60 2.63
C ALA A 72 -4.45 -1.39 3.20
N CYS A 73 -4.15 -0.14 3.54
CA CYS A 73 -2.93 0.22 4.24
C CYS A 73 -3.16 0.10 5.76
N ASN A 74 -2.37 -0.72 6.43
CA ASN A 74 -2.43 -0.97 7.87
C ASN A 74 -1.39 -0.20 8.67
N HIS A 75 -0.31 0.21 8.00
CA HIS A 75 0.77 0.99 8.60
C HIS A 75 1.39 1.88 7.53
N MET A 76 1.63 3.15 7.88
CA MET A 76 2.28 4.08 6.98
C MET A 76 3.22 5.01 7.75
N GLU A 77 4.49 4.90 7.42
CA GLU A 77 5.51 5.89 7.71
C GLU A 77 6.11 6.40 6.40
N PHE A 78 5.99 7.70 6.18
CA PHE A 78 6.58 8.38 5.05
C PHE A 78 7.29 9.65 5.52
N TYR A 79 8.58 9.47 5.80
CA TYR A 79 9.64 10.41 6.13
C TYR A 79 10.30 11.14 4.95
N ASN A 80 10.30 12.47 4.83
CA ASN A 80 11.40 13.18 4.13
C ASN A 80 12.09 14.11 5.10
N LYS A 81 13.42 14.06 5.13
CA LYS A 81 14.25 14.98 5.91
C LYS A 81 14.85 16.02 4.98
N TYR A 82 14.92 17.25 5.46
CA TYR A 82 15.55 18.37 4.77
C TYR A 82 16.61 18.97 5.69
N GLY A 83 17.70 19.46 5.10
CA GLY A 83 18.95 19.63 5.79
C GLY A 83 19.61 18.27 5.98
N THR A 84 20.82 18.14 5.48
CA THR A 84 21.67 17.00 5.80
C THR A 84 22.46 17.46 7.07
N LYS A 85 23.74 17.29 7.27
CA LYS A 85 24.73 17.12 6.25
C LYS A 85 25.30 15.68 6.28
N GLY A 86 24.32 14.74 6.22
CA GLY A 86 24.37 13.30 5.97
C GLY A 86 24.42 12.59 7.31
N MET A 87 23.33 11.99 7.81
CA MET A 87 23.40 11.21 9.07
C MET A 87 24.17 9.90 8.83
N LYS A 88 25.44 10.02 8.42
CA LYS A 88 26.48 9.02 8.56
C LYS A 88 26.56 8.76 10.07
N HIS A 89 26.08 7.59 10.50
CA HIS A 89 25.96 7.14 11.88
C HIS A 89 24.84 7.78 12.73
N LEU A 90 23.63 7.23 12.63
CA LEU A 90 22.85 6.94 13.83
C LEU A 90 22.40 5.49 13.79
N ASN A 91 23.35 4.61 14.14
CA ASN A 91 23.03 3.34 14.79
C ASN A 91 22.50 3.68 16.19
N TYR A 92 21.23 4.06 16.30
CA TYR A 92 20.49 4.03 17.56
C TYR A 92 19.05 3.64 17.26
N PHE A 93 18.88 2.35 17.02
CA PHE A 93 17.72 1.65 17.53
C PHE A 93 17.66 1.91 19.05
N TYR A 94 16.52 2.41 19.53
CA TYR A 94 16.17 2.63 20.95
C TYR A 94 16.91 3.73 21.73
N THR A 95 16.19 4.82 22.01
CA THR A 95 16.11 5.48 23.34
C THR A 95 14.70 6.06 23.45
N PHE A 96 13.73 5.28 23.91
CA PHE A 96 13.25 5.35 25.30
C PHE A 96 13.63 6.65 26.03
N GLN A 97 12.68 7.57 26.08
CA GLN A 97 12.18 8.21 27.29
C GLN A 97 13.19 8.34 28.45
N LEU A 98 14.22 9.17 28.29
CA LEU A 98 14.98 9.74 29.40
C LEU A 98 15.42 11.15 28.96
N CYS A 99 14.90 12.17 29.64
CA CYS A 99 15.16 13.59 29.44
C CYS A 99 14.61 14.23 28.15
N GLY A 100 13.29 14.40 28.03
CA GLY A 100 12.56 15.56 27.44
C GLY A 100 13.06 16.32 26.20
N ALA A 101 14.09 15.86 25.48
CA ALA A 101 14.69 16.51 24.33
C ALA A 101 14.18 15.80 23.09
N VAL A 102 13.11 16.35 22.51
CA VAL A 102 12.69 15.99 21.16
C VAL A 102 13.87 16.30 20.25
N LEU A 103 14.43 15.30 19.58
CA LEU A 103 15.43 15.51 18.54
C LEU A 103 14.71 16.23 17.37
N LEU A 104 14.80 17.56 17.35
CA LEU A 104 14.12 18.43 16.38
C LEU A 104 14.77 18.26 15.00
N ILE A 105 14.24 17.36 14.19
CA ILE A 105 14.62 17.16 12.79
C ILE A 105 13.57 17.84 11.90
N GLU A 106 14.02 18.73 11.01
CA GLU A 106 13.17 19.29 9.97
C GLU A 106 12.73 18.20 9.01
N ARG A 107 11.42 17.95 8.97
CA ARG A 107 10.87 16.86 8.17
C ARG A 107 9.51 17.20 7.57
N SER A 108 9.28 16.72 6.36
CA SER A 108 7.93 16.55 5.86
C SER A 108 7.49 15.10 6.02
N SER A 109 6.20 14.86 6.18
CA SER A 109 5.63 13.52 6.12
C SER A 109 4.27 13.47 5.50
N TRP A 110 4.03 12.42 4.71
CA TRP A 110 2.65 12.06 4.42
C TRP A 110 2.14 11.16 5.53
N GLU A 111 0.94 11.49 5.99
CA GLU A 111 0.34 10.85 7.15
C GLU A 111 -1.10 10.50 6.87
N LEU A 112 -1.56 9.42 7.52
CA LEU A 112 -2.95 9.05 7.62
C LEU A 112 -3.35 9.25 9.08
N PRO A 113 -3.89 10.42 9.48
CA PRO A 113 -4.06 10.76 10.89
C PRO A 113 -4.88 9.75 11.68
N ASP A 114 -6.00 9.28 11.12
CA ASP A 114 -6.87 8.32 11.79
C ASP A 114 -6.21 6.93 11.95
N LEU A 115 -5.36 6.53 11.00
CA LEU A 115 -4.57 5.30 11.09
C LEU A 115 -3.45 5.45 12.14
N ARG A 116 -2.72 6.58 12.10
CA ARG A 116 -1.65 6.91 13.04
C ARG A 116 -2.14 6.98 14.48
N ASP A 117 -3.31 7.57 14.69
CA ASP A 117 -3.91 7.78 16.01
C ASP A 117 -4.68 6.53 16.49
N GLY A 118 -4.67 5.44 15.70
CA GLY A 118 -5.33 4.17 16.06
C GLY A 118 -6.85 4.22 16.06
N LYS A 119 -7.46 5.23 15.44
CA LYS A 119 -8.93 5.32 15.31
C LYS A 119 -9.48 4.31 14.31
N ILE A 120 -8.66 3.95 13.33
CA ILE A 120 -8.95 2.91 12.34
C ILE A 120 -7.81 1.89 12.29
N GLN A 121 -8.13 0.64 11.96
CA GLN A 121 -7.13 -0.45 11.86
C GLN A 121 -6.47 -0.52 10.48
N ALA A 122 -7.15 0.02 9.47
CA ALA A 122 -6.70 0.06 8.10
C ALA A 122 -7.45 1.16 7.36
N ILE A 123 -6.84 1.72 6.31
CA ILE A 123 -7.52 2.62 5.37
C ILE A 123 -7.64 1.92 4.01
N SER A 124 -8.78 2.08 3.34
CA SER A 124 -9.01 1.53 2.00
C SER A 124 -7.95 2.05 1.02
N ASP A 125 -7.44 1.19 0.13
CA ASP A 125 -6.57 1.57 -0.99
C ASP A 125 -7.29 1.44 -2.33
N SER A 126 -8.60 1.72 -2.31
CA SER A 126 -9.47 1.66 -3.50
C SER A 126 -9.11 2.73 -4.54
N ASP A 127 -9.50 2.49 -5.79
CA ASP A 127 -9.42 3.43 -6.92
C ASP A 127 -10.13 4.78 -6.68
N GLY A 128 -10.94 4.89 -5.61
CA GLY A 128 -11.67 6.11 -5.24
C GLY A 128 -13.04 6.25 -5.93
N VAL A 129 -13.39 5.31 -6.81
CA VAL A 129 -14.62 5.33 -7.61
C VAL A 129 -15.48 4.12 -7.27
N ASN A 130 -14.93 2.92 -7.37
CA ASN A 130 -15.62 1.64 -7.24
C ASN A 130 -15.21 0.94 -5.94
N TYR A 131 -15.52 1.55 -4.80
CA TYR A 131 -15.27 0.92 -3.50
C TYR A 131 -15.97 -0.44 -3.40
N PRO A 132 -15.34 -1.45 -2.78
CA PRO A 132 -14.04 -1.42 -2.09
C PRO A 132 -12.85 -1.84 -2.98
N TRP A 133 -13.04 -1.94 -4.29
CA TRP A 133 -12.09 -2.58 -5.20
C TRP A 133 -10.84 -1.73 -5.38
N TYR A 134 -9.68 -2.40 -5.44
CA TYR A 134 -8.40 -1.77 -5.74
C TYR A 134 -8.41 -1.13 -7.15
N GLY A 135 -9.10 -1.76 -8.09
CA GLY A 135 -9.33 -1.27 -9.45
C GLY A 135 -10.49 -2.01 -10.10
N ASN A 136 -10.81 -1.66 -11.34
CA ASN A 136 -11.97 -2.20 -12.07
C ASN A 136 -11.61 -2.73 -13.48
N THR A 137 -10.34 -3.03 -13.73
CA THR A 137 -9.90 -3.53 -15.03
C THR A 137 -9.59 -5.02 -14.96
N THR A 138 -8.34 -5.37 -14.68
CA THR A 138 -7.94 -6.75 -14.44
C THR A 138 -8.19 -7.20 -13.00
N GLU A 139 -8.48 -6.26 -12.11
CA GLU A 139 -8.57 -6.47 -10.67
C GLU A 139 -9.86 -7.19 -10.26
N THR A 140 -10.91 -7.11 -11.09
CA THR A 140 -12.24 -7.63 -10.80
C THR A 140 -12.84 -8.37 -11.99
N CYS A 141 -13.71 -9.34 -11.71
CA CYS A 141 -14.55 -10.03 -12.68
C CYS A 141 -15.97 -10.16 -12.12
N THR A 142 -16.99 -9.88 -12.94
CA THR A 142 -18.39 -10.02 -12.55
C THR A 142 -19.03 -11.20 -13.24
N ILE A 143 -19.75 -12.01 -12.46
CA ILE A 143 -20.44 -13.22 -12.88
C ILE A 143 -21.92 -12.99 -12.65
N VAL A 144 -22.72 -13.16 -13.70
CA VAL A 144 -24.17 -13.02 -13.66
C VAL A 144 -24.79 -14.39 -13.84
N GLY A 145 -25.48 -14.86 -12.81
CA GLY A 145 -26.28 -16.07 -12.85
C GLY A 145 -27.61 -15.87 -13.59
N PRO A 146 -28.24 -16.96 -14.05
CA PRO A 146 -27.79 -18.33 -13.90
C PRO A 146 -26.71 -18.72 -14.93
N THR A 147 -25.72 -19.51 -14.52
CA THR A 147 -24.72 -20.11 -15.41
C THR A 147 -24.90 -21.63 -15.45
N LYS A 148 -24.62 -22.26 -16.61
CA LYS A 148 -24.83 -23.71 -16.83
C LYS A 148 -23.57 -24.56 -16.65
N LYS A 149 -22.41 -23.91 -16.59
CA LYS A 149 -21.09 -24.55 -16.56
C LYS A 149 -20.19 -23.76 -15.63
N ASP A 150 -19.16 -24.43 -15.14
CA ASP A 150 -18.07 -23.81 -14.42
C ASP A 150 -17.49 -22.64 -15.23
N THR A 151 -17.29 -21.52 -14.55
CA THR A 151 -16.66 -20.33 -15.11
C THR A 151 -15.26 -20.22 -14.53
N LYS A 152 -14.25 -20.13 -15.41
CA LYS A 152 -12.85 -19.93 -15.02
C LYS A 152 -12.36 -18.60 -15.58
N PHE A 153 -11.75 -17.79 -14.73
CA PHE A 153 -11.17 -16.51 -15.11
C PHE A 153 -9.93 -16.20 -14.27
N MET A 154 -9.22 -15.15 -14.65
CA MET A 154 -8.07 -14.64 -13.90
C MET A 154 -8.36 -13.21 -13.48
N VAL A 155 -8.08 -12.90 -12.22
CA VAL A 155 -8.03 -11.53 -11.71
C VAL A 155 -6.61 -11.21 -11.26
N SER A 156 -6.15 -10.01 -11.54
CA SER A 156 -4.81 -9.55 -11.19
C SER A 156 -4.81 -8.09 -10.76
N MET A 157 -3.95 -7.78 -9.81
CA MET A 157 -3.65 -6.41 -9.41
C MET A 157 -2.15 -6.14 -9.52
N ASN A 158 -1.81 -4.88 -9.76
CA ASN A 158 -0.44 -4.42 -9.86
C ASN A 158 -0.32 -3.07 -9.16
N ASP A 159 0.26 -3.10 -7.97
CA ASP A 159 0.52 -1.93 -7.18
C ASP A 159 1.92 -1.40 -7.44
N ASN A 160 1.98 -0.20 -8.04
CA ASN A 160 3.22 0.38 -8.54
C ASN A 160 3.17 1.91 -8.41
N PHE A 161 3.89 2.44 -7.42
CA PHE A 161 3.97 3.87 -7.17
C PHE A 161 5.25 4.48 -7.76
N TYR A 162 5.11 5.71 -8.27
CA TYR A 162 6.22 6.55 -8.74
C TYR A 162 6.23 7.88 -7.99
N PRO A 163 6.69 7.91 -6.73
CA PRO A 163 6.66 9.14 -5.93
C PRO A 163 7.60 10.21 -6.49
N SER A 164 7.24 11.46 -6.23
CA SER A 164 8.10 12.63 -6.42
C SER A 164 8.25 13.35 -5.09
N VAL A 165 9.47 13.77 -4.75
CA VAL A 165 9.79 14.52 -3.52
C VAL A 165 10.58 15.76 -3.90
N THR A 166 10.21 16.93 -3.39
CA THR A 166 10.90 18.18 -3.67
C THR A 166 12.33 18.17 -3.13
N TRP A 167 13.27 18.82 -3.83
CA TRP A 167 14.61 19.05 -3.28
C TRP A 167 14.61 20.06 -2.13
N GLY A 168 13.77 21.09 -2.24
CA GLY A 168 13.61 22.15 -1.23
C GLY A 168 12.51 21.84 -0.22
N VAL A 169 12.53 22.57 0.90
CA VAL A 169 11.52 22.49 1.96
C VAL A 169 10.14 22.84 1.38
N PRO A 170 9.09 22.00 1.57
CA PRO A 170 7.80 22.17 0.90
C PRO A 170 7.05 23.48 1.20
N VAL A 171 7.39 24.17 2.29
CA VAL A 171 6.75 25.43 2.73
C VAL A 171 7.64 26.65 2.53
N SER A 172 8.81 26.49 1.91
CA SER A 172 9.79 27.56 1.74
C SER A 172 9.78 28.09 0.32
N ASP A 173 9.91 29.41 0.16
CA ASP A 173 10.16 30.06 -1.13
C ASP A 173 11.62 29.91 -1.61
N SER A 174 12.47 29.24 -0.82
CA SER A 174 13.86 28.98 -1.16
C SER A 174 13.99 27.82 -2.15
N ASN A 175 14.74 28.06 -3.23
CA ASN A 175 15.11 27.01 -4.20
C ASN A 175 16.34 26.18 -3.77
N LEU A 176 16.79 26.30 -2.52
CA LEU A 176 17.95 25.57 -2.04
C LEU A 176 17.63 24.07 -1.91
N PRO A 177 18.44 23.18 -2.51
CA PRO A 177 18.29 21.74 -2.32
C PRO A 177 18.73 21.38 -0.90
N LEU A 178 17.77 20.92 -0.10
CA LEU A 178 17.98 20.57 1.29
C LEU A 178 17.62 19.11 1.58
N LEU A 179 16.88 18.43 0.71
CA LEU A 179 16.51 17.03 0.88
C LEU A 179 17.73 16.17 1.22
N SER A 180 17.60 15.40 2.31
CA SER A 180 18.70 14.66 2.92
C SER A 180 18.46 13.17 3.07
N SER A 181 17.20 12.79 3.23
CA SER A 181 16.81 11.40 3.40
C SER A 181 15.34 11.24 3.07
N ILE A 182 15.01 10.14 2.41
CA ILE A 182 13.64 9.68 2.22
C ILE A 182 13.54 8.33 2.92
N ARG A 183 12.54 8.17 3.78
CA ARG A 183 12.22 6.91 4.45
C ARG A 183 10.77 6.54 4.24
N ARG A 184 10.54 5.31 3.81
CA ARG A 184 9.21 4.69 3.69
C ARG A 184 9.19 3.40 4.46
N ASP A 185 8.09 3.18 5.16
CA ASP A 185 7.74 1.91 5.75
C ASP A 185 6.22 1.78 5.70
N GLN A 186 5.73 0.91 4.84
CA GLN A 186 4.30 0.77 4.62
C GLN A 186 3.93 -0.71 4.61
N SER A 187 2.87 -1.05 5.34
CA SER A 187 2.33 -2.42 5.38
C SER A 187 0.91 -2.43 4.88
N PHE A 188 0.61 -3.43 4.08
CA PHE A 188 -0.67 -3.59 3.40
C PHE A 188 -1.20 -5.00 3.64
N THR A 189 -2.52 -5.08 3.69
CA THR A 189 -3.24 -6.35 3.58
C THR A 189 -4.09 -6.31 2.34
N THR A 190 -4.01 -7.39 1.57
CA THR A 190 -4.72 -7.57 0.30
C THR A 190 -5.58 -8.81 0.41
N TRP A 191 -6.84 -8.70 0.02
CA TRP A 191 -7.80 -9.80 0.00
C TRP A 191 -8.28 -10.06 -1.42
N LEU A 192 -8.35 -11.33 -1.79
CA LEU A 192 -9.17 -11.79 -2.89
C LEU A 192 -10.56 -12.10 -2.36
N VAL A 193 -11.58 -11.46 -2.92
CA VAL A 193 -12.92 -11.42 -2.33
C VAL A 193 -13.98 -11.65 -3.39
N ALA A 194 -15.04 -12.36 -3.03
CA ALA A 194 -16.29 -12.42 -3.80
C ALA A 194 -17.39 -11.67 -3.04
N ILE A 195 -18.06 -10.72 -3.69
CA ILE A 195 -19.17 -9.95 -3.12
C ILE A 195 -20.42 -10.16 -3.97
N ASN A 196 -21.51 -10.56 -3.32
CA ASN A 196 -22.83 -10.60 -3.95
C ASN A 196 -23.39 -9.17 -4.04
N GLN A 197 -23.72 -8.72 -5.25
CA GLN A 197 -24.15 -7.35 -5.49
C GLN A 197 -25.54 -7.03 -4.92
N ALA A 198 -26.39 -8.03 -4.72
CA ALA A 198 -27.74 -7.84 -4.20
C ALA A 198 -27.79 -7.94 -2.67
N THR A 199 -27.09 -8.92 -2.09
CA THR A 199 -27.15 -9.20 -0.65
C THR A 199 -26.01 -8.56 0.14
N THR A 200 -24.97 -8.06 -0.53
CA THR A 200 -23.70 -7.59 0.07
C THR A 200 -22.92 -8.68 0.81
N GLU A 201 -23.31 -9.94 0.66
CA GLU A 201 -22.58 -11.08 1.20
C GLU A 201 -21.14 -11.04 0.68
N THR A 202 -20.19 -11.14 1.60
CA THR A 202 -18.76 -10.98 1.32
C THR A 202 -18.01 -12.24 1.75
N LEU A 203 -17.34 -12.87 0.78
CA LEU A 203 -16.54 -14.09 0.99
C LEU A 203 -15.06 -13.78 0.75
N VAL A 204 -14.23 -13.95 1.79
CA VAL A 204 -12.77 -13.84 1.66
C VAL A 204 -12.21 -15.15 1.16
N LEU A 205 -11.68 -15.14 -0.06
CA LEU A 205 -11.10 -16.32 -0.71
C LEU A 205 -9.64 -16.50 -0.31
N GLN A 206 -8.84 -15.43 -0.33
CA GLN A 206 -7.44 -15.45 0.11
C GLN A 206 -7.04 -14.13 0.76
N THR A 207 -6.16 -14.19 1.76
CA THR A 207 -5.47 -13.02 2.33
C THR A 207 -3.97 -13.07 2.03
N ILE A 208 -3.40 -11.91 1.67
CA ILE A 208 -1.97 -11.69 1.43
C ILE A 208 -1.55 -10.47 2.25
N ARG A 209 -0.43 -10.57 2.96
CA ARG A 209 0.21 -9.44 3.63
C ARG A 209 1.51 -9.09 2.93
N TRP A 210 1.77 -7.82 2.77
CA TRP A 210 3.04 -7.38 2.23
C TRP A 210 3.46 -6.04 2.83
N ARG A 211 4.77 -5.82 2.87
CA ARG A 211 5.39 -4.63 3.42
C ARG A 211 6.41 -4.12 2.43
N MET A 212 6.46 -2.82 2.24
CA MET A 212 7.53 -2.18 1.51
C MET A 212 8.29 -1.23 2.42
N GLN A 213 9.62 -1.32 2.35
CA GLN A 213 10.52 -0.42 3.04
C GLN A 213 11.45 0.25 2.05
N LEU A 214 11.82 1.50 2.32
CA LEU A 214 12.73 2.24 1.45
C LEU A 214 13.50 3.26 2.27
N HIS A 215 14.80 3.34 2.04
CA HIS A 215 15.65 4.38 2.56
C HIS A 215 16.57 4.90 1.46
N ILE A 216 16.34 6.14 1.03
CA ILE A 216 17.21 6.86 0.10
C ILE A 216 17.95 7.92 0.92
N GLU A 217 19.27 7.88 0.86
CA GLU A 217 20.12 8.95 1.36
C GLU A 217 20.36 9.95 0.23
N VAL A 218 20.34 11.25 0.54
CA VAL A 218 20.54 12.31 -0.45
C VAL A 218 21.65 13.23 0.06
N ASP A 219 22.64 13.47 -0.77
CA ASP A 219 23.69 14.46 -0.56
C ASP A 219 23.42 15.69 -1.44
N PRO A 220 22.80 16.77 -0.90
CA PRO A 220 22.40 17.93 -1.66
C PRO A 220 23.59 18.77 -2.18
N ASP A 221 24.79 18.55 -1.64
CA ASP A 221 25.99 19.30 -2.03
C ASP A 221 26.63 18.70 -3.29
N LYS A 222 26.23 17.48 -3.67
CA LYS A 222 26.60 16.87 -4.95
C LYS A 222 25.80 17.46 -6.12
N PRO A 223 26.36 17.40 -7.34
CA PRO A 223 25.63 17.78 -8.54
C PRO A 223 24.40 16.88 -8.74
N LEU A 224 23.37 17.42 -9.40
CA LEU A 224 22.22 16.64 -9.85
C LEU A 224 22.68 15.44 -10.68
N GLY A 225 22.03 14.29 -10.46
CA GLY A 225 22.42 13.02 -11.06
C GLY A 225 23.36 12.19 -10.18
N GLN A 226 23.83 12.75 -9.06
CA GLN A 226 24.78 12.10 -8.16
C GLN A 226 24.43 12.27 -6.67
N ARG A 227 23.27 12.85 -6.35
CA ARG A 227 22.89 13.17 -4.96
C ARG A 227 22.39 11.97 -4.20
N ALA A 228 21.56 11.14 -4.82
CA ALA A 228 20.75 10.15 -4.14
C ALA A 228 21.36 8.74 -4.23
N THR A 229 21.26 7.99 -3.15
CA THR A 229 21.71 6.60 -3.06
C THR A 229 20.69 5.79 -2.27
N LEU A 230 20.19 4.71 -2.88
CA LEU A 230 19.38 3.73 -2.18
C LEU A 230 20.26 2.98 -1.17
N ARG A 231 19.86 2.97 0.10
CA ARG A 231 20.60 2.32 1.19
C ARG A 231 19.98 1.00 1.61
N GLU A 232 18.73 1.05 2.07
CA GLU A 232 18.05 -0.09 2.68
C GLU A 232 16.57 -0.16 2.28
N PRO A 233 15.95 -1.34 2.35
CA PRO A 233 16.61 -2.63 2.51
C PRO A 233 17.25 -3.09 1.19
N VAL A 234 18.31 -3.90 1.27
CA VAL A 234 18.99 -4.47 0.09
C VAL A 234 18.04 -5.41 -0.69
N ALA A 235 17.17 -6.09 0.04
CA ALA A 235 16.10 -6.92 -0.50
C ALA A 235 14.78 -6.63 0.22
N GLN A 236 13.67 -6.64 -0.51
CA GLN A 236 12.34 -6.54 0.08
C GLN A 236 11.89 -7.89 0.60
N GLU A 237 11.15 -7.89 1.70
CA GLU A 237 10.39 -9.06 2.13
C GLU A 237 9.40 -9.45 1.04
N GLN A 238 9.33 -10.74 0.74
CA GLN A 238 8.35 -11.23 -0.22
C GLN A 238 6.94 -11.23 0.40
N PRO A 239 5.90 -10.94 -0.38
CA PRO A 239 4.52 -11.04 0.08
C PRO A 239 4.21 -12.40 0.72
N HIS A 240 3.46 -12.39 1.80
CA HIS A 240 3.11 -13.57 2.56
C HIS A 240 1.64 -13.93 2.36
N VAL A 241 1.39 -15.04 1.68
CA VAL A 241 0.05 -15.62 1.51
C VAL A 241 -0.32 -16.36 2.80
N LEU A 242 -1.43 -15.98 3.44
CA LEU A 242 -1.82 -16.54 4.73
C LEU A 242 -2.45 -17.93 4.57
N SER A 243 -2.16 -18.84 5.50
CA SER A 243 -2.84 -20.14 5.58
C SER A 243 -4.28 -20.05 6.09
N LYS A 244 -4.59 -18.98 6.82
CA LYS A 244 -5.93 -18.64 7.31
C LYS A 244 -6.25 -17.21 6.93
N ASN A 245 -7.43 -17.00 6.36
CA ASN A 245 -7.88 -15.69 5.96
C ASN A 245 -8.20 -14.79 7.16
N ASP A 246 -7.81 -13.53 7.05
CA ASP A 246 -8.20 -12.49 7.98
C ASP A 246 -9.53 -11.86 7.55
N LEU A 247 -10.26 -11.35 8.53
CA LEU A 247 -11.44 -10.53 8.26
C LEU A 247 -11.03 -9.19 7.66
N ILE A 248 -11.87 -8.65 6.79
CA ILE A 248 -11.67 -7.32 6.22
C ILE A 248 -12.19 -6.28 7.21
N PRO A 249 -11.35 -5.33 7.68
CA PRO A 249 -11.81 -4.24 8.53
C PRO A 249 -12.85 -3.38 7.81
N THR A 250 -13.86 -2.89 8.53
CA THR A 250 -14.93 -2.06 7.93
C THR A 250 -14.37 -0.84 7.18
N ASN A 251 -13.33 -0.20 7.72
CA ASN A 251 -12.69 0.97 7.09
C ASN A 251 -11.95 0.67 5.79
N ALA A 252 -11.63 -0.60 5.50
CA ALA A 252 -11.08 -1.00 4.20
C ALA A 252 -12.17 -1.07 3.11
N MET A 253 -13.44 -1.19 3.51
CA MET A 253 -14.57 -1.40 2.61
C MET A 253 -15.26 -0.11 2.15
N VAL A 254 -14.93 1.03 2.76
CA VAL A 254 -15.67 2.29 2.59
C VAL A 254 -14.72 3.46 2.34
N LYS A 255 -15.30 4.60 1.95
CA LYS A 255 -14.60 5.87 1.84
C LYS A 255 -14.07 6.34 3.21
N PRO A 256 -13.00 7.16 3.24
CA PRO A 256 -12.15 7.54 2.11
C PRO A 256 -11.08 6.48 1.79
N ASN A 257 -10.46 6.57 0.61
CA ASN A 257 -9.24 5.82 0.30
C ASN A 257 -8.01 6.54 0.86
N ALA A 258 -6.87 5.85 0.86
CA ALA A 258 -5.61 6.36 1.39
C ALA A 258 -5.17 7.67 0.70
N ASN A 259 -5.40 7.78 -0.61
CA ASN A 259 -4.98 8.94 -1.41
C ASN A 259 -5.78 10.21 -1.09
N ASP A 260 -7.07 10.07 -0.80
CA ASP A 260 -7.91 11.17 -0.36
C ASP A 260 -7.71 11.46 1.13
N ALA A 261 -7.41 10.44 1.92
CA ALA A 261 -7.26 10.54 3.37
C ALA A 261 -5.93 11.13 3.84
N GLN A 262 -4.88 10.99 3.04
CA GLN A 262 -3.54 11.39 3.43
C GLN A 262 -3.36 12.90 3.48
N VAL A 263 -2.50 13.35 4.39
CA VAL A 263 -2.11 14.75 4.55
C VAL A 263 -0.60 14.89 4.41
N LEU A 264 -0.12 15.98 3.80
CA LEU A 264 1.31 16.33 3.84
C LEU A 264 1.54 17.29 5.00
N MET A 265 2.26 16.84 6.01
CA MET A 265 2.69 17.64 7.15
C MET A 265 4.11 18.16 6.93
N TRP A 266 4.37 19.39 7.34
CA TRP A 266 5.69 19.93 7.59
C TRP A 266 5.89 20.09 9.09
N ARG A 267 7.00 19.59 9.62
CA ARG A 267 7.41 19.81 11.01
C ARG A 267 8.75 20.54 11.01
N PRO A 268 8.76 21.86 11.31
CA PRO A 268 9.99 22.62 11.39
C PRO A 268 10.79 22.23 12.63
N LYS A 269 12.06 22.68 12.68
CA LYS A 269 12.88 22.55 13.88
C LYS A 269 12.30 23.36 15.04
N THR A 270 11.74 24.53 14.76
CA THR A 270 11.15 25.44 15.75
C THR A 270 9.79 25.92 15.26
N GLY A 271 8.82 26.00 16.17
CA GLY A 271 7.45 26.40 15.87
C GLY A 271 6.51 25.22 15.65
N GLU A 272 5.29 25.54 15.25
CA GLU A 272 4.20 24.56 15.13
C GLU A 272 4.27 23.76 13.82
N PRO A 273 3.81 22.50 13.82
CA PRO A 273 3.57 21.74 12.60
C PRO A 273 2.60 22.47 11.65
N ILE A 274 2.86 22.38 10.35
CA ILE A 274 2.05 23.00 9.30
C ILE A 274 1.46 21.91 8.41
N VAL A 275 0.17 22.01 8.11
CA VAL A 275 -0.46 21.20 7.06
C VAL A 275 -0.13 21.85 5.72
N VAL A 276 0.69 21.19 4.91
CA VAL A 276 1.09 21.66 3.57
C VAL A 276 0.03 21.27 2.54
N ILE A 277 -0.47 20.04 2.63
CA ILE A 277 -1.54 19.54 1.77
C ILE A 277 -2.60 18.93 2.68
N PRO A 278 -3.82 19.50 2.71
CA PRO A 278 -4.94 18.94 3.48
C PRO A 278 -5.49 17.68 2.80
N PRO A 279 -6.31 16.87 3.50
CA PRO A 279 -7.00 15.75 2.89
C PRO A 279 -8.05 16.27 1.89
N LYS A 280 -8.52 15.39 0.99
CA LYS A 280 -9.47 15.75 -0.09
C LYS A 280 -10.93 15.43 0.20
N TYR A 281 -11.21 14.74 1.31
CA TYR A 281 -12.53 14.19 1.63
C TYR A 281 -13.27 15.01 2.68
#